data_AF-A0A8J2H7U4-F1
#
_entry.id   AF-A0A8J2H7U4-F1
#
_cell.length_a   1.000
_cell.length_b   1.000
_cell.length_c   1.000
_cell.angle_alpha   90.00
_cell.angle_beta   90.00
_cell.angle_gamma   90.00
#
_symmetry.space_group_name_H-M   'P 1'
#
loop_
_entity.id
_entity.type
_entity.pdbx_description
1 polymer ?
#
loop_
_entity_poly.entity_id
_entity_poly.type
_entity_poly.pdbx_seq_one_letter_code
_entity_poly.pdbx_strand_id
1 'polypeptide(L)'
;MKRVILFKNGTDVNGKVFMVTHSVDEILKAASKKFNITASRIFTPQGGEVDDVKLIRDDDVLYVSCGEEFISKDNNSVSRNHDWVTLNVGGKLFTTTKSTLIQKEPMSMLARMFMENDDSSEFRIPPSKQDSNGAFLIDRSSAYFEPILNYLRHGQLILDNNISAAGVLEEARFFGIDGIINSLEEMALVEKQKRKGTDALTRRDVLKAILSTPASSELRFQGVNLAGADLSRLDLRNINFKILIENIIDDYANLRGCNLVGANLSGCCLERADLSFANLENAQLVCVKMLCANLEAANLHSCNFEDPGGLSANMEGVNLKGANLEGSNMAAVNLRVATLKNAILKNCDLRSAVLAGADLESCDLSGSDLHEANLRGANWKNAAFELMQTPLHMSQTVR
;
A
#
# COMPACT_ATOMS: atom_id res chain seq x y z
N MET A 1 3.35 0.37 69.43
CA MET A 1 2.01 0.97 69.40
C MET A 1 1.71 1.32 67.95
N LYS A 2 0.54 0.94 67.43
CA LYS A 2 0.21 1.14 66.02
C LYS A 2 -0.29 2.56 65.79
N ARG A 3 0.02 3.14 64.63
CA ARG A 3 -0.48 4.44 64.17
C ARG A 3 -1.40 4.21 62.99
N VAL A 4 -2.42 5.04 62.85
CA VAL A 4 -3.32 5.04 61.69
C VAL A 4 -3.57 6.45 61.19
N ILE A 5 -3.89 6.54 59.91
CA ILE A 5 -4.31 7.78 59.27
C ILE A 5 -5.82 7.68 59.07
N LEU A 6 -6.57 8.51 59.80
CA LEU A 6 -8.01 8.59 59.66
C LEU A 6 -8.39 9.76 58.75
N PHE A 7 -9.33 9.53 57.85
CA PHE A 7 -10.01 10.54 57.04
C PHE A 7 -11.50 10.58 57.37
N LYS A 8 -12.17 11.70 57.10
CA LYS A 8 -13.65 11.72 57.17
C LYS A 8 -14.20 10.91 56.00
N ASN A 9 -15.22 10.08 56.25
CA ASN A 9 -15.89 9.28 55.23
C ASN A 9 -16.28 10.16 54.01
N GLY A 10 -15.96 9.69 52.80
CA GLY A 10 -16.13 10.45 51.55
C GLY A 10 -15.01 11.44 51.19
N THR A 11 -13.98 11.62 52.02
CA THR A 11 -12.85 12.55 51.77
C THR A 11 -11.50 11.87 51.91
N ASP A 12 -10.51 12.32 51.13
CA ASP A 12 -9.10 11.88 51.13
C ASP A 12 -8.13 13.03 51.41
N VAL A 13 -8.67 14.18 51.84
CA VAL A 13 -7.91 15.38 52.21
C VAL A 13 -8.07 15.64 53.70
N ASN A 14 -7.06 16.29 54.30
CA ASN A 14 -7.04 16.60 55.74
C ASN A 14 -7.06 15.37 56.68
N GLY A 15 -6.41 14.27 56.26
CA GLY A 15 -6.19 13.10 57.10
C GLY A 15 -5.44 13.45 58.38
N LYS A 16 -5.82 12.82 59.49
CA LYS A 16 -5.19 13.04 60.80
C LYS A 16 -4.62 11.74 61.31
N VAL A 17 -3.44 11.82 61.92
CA VAL A 17 -2.77 10.66 62.50
C VAL A 17 -3.28 10.41 63.93
N PHE A 18 -3.56 9.15 64.23
CA PHE A 18 -4.01 8.66 65.53
C PHE A 18 -3.15 7.50 66.01
N MET A 19 -2.98 7.42 67.32
CA MET A 19 -2.46 6.23 67.98
C MET A 19 -3.61 5.26 68.18
N VAL A 20 -3.43 4.00 67.76
CA VAL A 20 -4.38 2.93 68.05
C VAL A 20 -4.20 2.55 69.53
N THR A 21 -5.24 2.79 70.32
CA THR A 21 -5.30 2.44 71.74
C THR A 21 -5.99 1.08 71.93
N HIS A 22 -6.59 0.82 73.09
CA HIS A 22 -7.05 -0.51 73.48
C HIS A 22 -8.43 -0.89 72.92
N SER A 23 -9.22 0.08 72.42
CA SER A 23 -10.55 -0.17 71.85
C SER A 23 -10.91 0.78 70.71
N VAL A 24 -11.85 0.36 69.86
CA VAL A 24 -12.37 1.17 68.74
C VAL A 24 -13.12 2.41 69.27
N ASP A 25 -13.82 2.29 70.40
CA ASP A 25 -14.52 3.40 71.05
C ASP A 25 -13.60 4.58 71.44
N GLU A 26 -12.39 4.28 71.88
CA GLU A 26 -11.40 5.32 72.20
C GLU A 26 -10.94 6.06 70.94
N ILE A 27 -10.76 5.33 69.83
CA ILE A 27 -10.42 5.91 68.52
C ILE A 27 -11.58 6.79 68.02
N LEU A 28 -12.83 6.34 68.13
CA LEU A 28 -14.02 7.10 67.76
C LEU A 28 -14.20 8.37 68.60
N LYS A 29 -13.97 8.31 69.91
CA LYS A 29 -13.99 9.50 70.78
C LYS A 29 -12.89 10.50 70.41
N ALA A 30 -11.68 10.01 70.15
CA ALA A 30 -10.56 10.85 69.72
C ALA A 30 -10.84 11.49 68.33
N ALA A 31 -11.41 10.70 67.40
CA ALA A 31 -11.79 11.16 66.07
C ALA A 31 -12.90 12.22 66.15
N SER A 32 -13.91 12.01 66.99
CA SER A 32 -15.00 12.98 67.22
C SER A 32 -14.45 14.35 67.65
N LYS A 33 -13.52 14.36 68.61
CA LYS A 33 -12.89 15.60 69.10
C LYS A 33 -12.00 16.26 68.05
N LYS A 34 -11.21 15.48 67.30
CA LYS A 34 -10.28 16.05 66.31
C LYS A 34 -10.99 16.52 65.03
N PHE A 35 -12.01 15.81 64.55
CA PHE A 35 -12.73 16.17 63.31
C PHE A 35 -13.95 17.05 63.56
N ASN A 36 -14.33 17.29 64.82
CA ASN A 36 -15.53 18.04 65.21
C ASN A 36 -16.79 17.41 64.60
N ILE A 37 -16.92 16.08 64.72
CA ILE A 37 -18.03 15.27 64.23
C ILE A 37 -18.48 14.28 65.30
N THR A 38 -19.65 13.67 65.14
CA THR A 38 -20.13 12.56 65.99
C THR A 38 -19.71 11.22 65.37
N ALA A 39 -18.45 10.85 65.50
CA ALA A 39 -17.92 9.61 64.91
C ALA A 39 -18.52 8.37 65.57
N SER A 40 -19.07 7.45 64.76
CA SER A 40 -19.69 6.21 65.25
C SER A 40 -19.22 4.93 64.55
N ARG A 41 -18.66 5.02 63.33
CA ARG A 41 -18.19 3.85 62.56
C ARG A 41 -16.83 4.13 61.92
N ILE A 42 -16.03 3.08 61.74
CA ILE A 42 -14.72 3.13 61.07
C ILE A 42 -14.70 2.11 59.93
N PHE A 43 -14.17 2.49 58.77
CA PHE A 43 -14.08 1.64 57.59
C PHE A 43 -12.66 1.55 57.04
N THR A 44 -12.34 0.42 56.42
CA THR A 44 -11.18 0.27 55.54
C THR A 44 -11.42 0.98 54.20
N PRO A 45 -10.38 1.19 53.36
CA PRO A 45 -10.55 1.81 52.05
C PRO A 45 -11.48 1.03 51.10
N GLN A 46 -11.66 -0.27 51.34
CA GLN A 46 -12.57 -1.14 50.57
C GLN A 46 -13.99 -1.17 51.14
N GLY A 47 -14.29 -0.39 52.19
CA GLY A 47 -15.62 -0.30 52.80
C GLY A 47 -15.94 -1.40 53.81
N GLY A 48 -14.95 -2.18 54.25
CA GLY A 48 -15.10 -3.10 55.37
C GLY A 48 -15.19 -2.32 56.67
N GLU A 49 -16.25 -2.52 57.46
CA GLU A 49 -16.35 -1.93 58.79
C GLU A 49 -15.35 -2.59 59.75
N VAL A 50 -14.66 -1.78 60.54
CA VAL A 50 -13.65 -2.22 61.52
C VAL A 50 -14.24 -2.10 62.92
N ASP A 51 -14.49 -3.24 63.55
CA ASP A 51 -15.07 -3.38 64.89
C ASP A 51 -14.05 -3.81 65.96
N ASP A 52 -12.90 -4.39 65.57
CA ASP A 52 -11.82 -4.79 66.47
C ASP A 52 -10.47 -4.11 66.12
N VAL A 53 -9.84 -3.48 67.12
CA VAL A 53 -8.50 -2.87 67.01
C VAL A 53 -7.39 -3.87 66.66
N LYS A 54 -7.60 -5.17 66.89
CA LYS A 54 -6.65 -6.22 66.47
C LYS A 54 -6.50 -6.31 64.95
N LEU A 55 -7.54 -5.93 64.20
CA LEU A 55 -7.58 -5.99 62.74
C LEU A 55 -6.81 -4.83 62.09
N ILE A 56 -6.58 -3.75 62.84
CA ILE A 56 -5.85 -2.56 62.39
C ILE A 56 -4.35 -2.85 62.39
N ARG A 57 -3.65 -2.55 61.29
CA ARG A 57 -2.20 -2.63 61.15
C ARG A 57 -1.54 -1.26 61.33
N ASP A 58 -0.21 -1.26 61.44
CA ASP A 58 0.54 0.00 61.55
C ASP A 58 0.53 0.74 60.21
N ASP A 59 0.34 2.05 60.28
CA ASP A 59 0.16 2.98 59.15
C ASP A 59 -1.06 2.68 58.24
N ASP A 60 -2.08 1.97 58.75
CA ASP A 60 -3.34 1.77 58.02
C ASP A 60 -4.07 3.09 57.75
N VAL A 61 -4.68 3.18 56.56
CA VAL A 61 -5.57 4.27 56.15
C VAL A 61 -7.00 3.84 56.40
N LEU A 62 -7.72 4.59 57.22
CA LEU A 62 -9.08 4.29 57.65
C LEU A 62 -10.01 5.51 57.48
N TYR A 63 -11.31 5.27 57.44
CA TYR A 63 -12.33 6.31 57.24
C TYR A 63 -13.33 6.31 58.39
N VAL A 64 -13.61 7.48 58.96
CA VAL A 64 -14.55 7.64 60.06
C VAL A 64 -15.85 8.29 59.60
N SER A 65 -17.00 7.71 59.97
CA SER A 65 -18.33 8.22 59.60
C SER A 65 -19.18 8.62 60.80
N CYS A 66 -20.20 9.45 60.56
CA CYS A 66 -21.19 9.87 61.57
C CYS A 66 -22.34 8.86 61.76
N GLY A 67 -22.23 7.66 61.20
CA GLY A 67 -23.27 6.60 61.23
C GLY A 67 -23.78 6.25 59.84
N GLU A 68 -23.50 7.08 58.85
CA GLU A 68 -23.67 6.79 57.43
C GLU A 68 -22.78 5.60 56.98
N GLU A 69 -23.24 4.89 55.95
CA GLU A 69 -22.48 3.81 55.31
C GLU A 69 -21.20 4.33 54.65
N PHE A 70 -20.26 3.43 54.36
CA PHE A 70 -19.01 3.80 53.71
C PHE A 70 -19.28 4.43 52.34
N ILE A 71 -18.82 5.66 52.15
CA ILE A 71 -18.88 6.34 50.86
C ILE A 71 -17.63 5.93 50.10
N SER A 72 -17.74 4.84 49.36
CA SER A 72 -16.68 4.40 48.46
C SER A 72 -16.42 5.48 47.41
N LYS A 73 -15.17 5.95 47.34
CA LYS A 73 -14.71 6.73 46.17
C LYS A 73 -14.50 5.84 44.93
N ASP A 74 -14.75 4.53 45.01
CA ASP A 74 -14.99 3.67 43.83
C ASP A 74 -16.45 3.74 43.33
N ASN A 75 -17.30 4.59 43.93
CA ASN A 75 -18.31 5.33 43.17
C ASN A 75 -17.71 6.57 42.48
N ASN A 76 -16.40 6.53 42.21
CA ASN A 76 -15.98 6.64 40.84
C ASN A 76 -16.74 5.52 40.05
N SER A 77 -18.01 5.71 39.66
CA SER A 77 -18.24 6.62 38.55
C SER A 77 -16.97 7.42 38.23
N VAL A 78 -15.95 6.71 37.71
CA VAL A 78 -15.36 7.18 36.48
C VAL A 78 -16.61 7.60 35.76
N SER A 79 -16.80 8.90 35.61
CA SER A 79 -17.38 9.35 34.39
C SER A 79 -16.61 8.54 33.34
N ARG A 80 -17.10 7.32 33.01
CA ARG A 80 -17.40 7.02 31.63
C ARG A 80 -18.15 8.27 31.29
N ASN A 81 -17.40 9.28 30.82
CA ASN A 81 -17.95 10.42 30.14
C ASN A 81 -19.04 9.73 29.33
N HIS A 82 -20.31 9.96 29.64
CA HIS A 82 -21.38 9.18 28.99
C HIS A 82 -21.29 9.31 27.46
N ASP A 83 -20.50 10.28 27.04
CA ASP A 83 -19.98 10.57 25.73
C ASP A 83 -18.86 9.63 25.21
N TRP A 84 -17.97 9.02 26.00
CA TRP A 84 -16.89 8.19 25.45
C TRP A 84 -17.38 6.87 24.83
N VAL A 85 -16.87 6.57 23.64
CA VAL A 85 -17.16 5.37 22.86
C VAL A 85 -15.85 4.78 22.35
N THR A 86 -15.73 3.46 22.41
CA THR A 86 -14.60 2.72 21.82
C THR A 86 -15.11 1.90 20.65
N LEU A 87 -14.45 2.04 19.50
CA LEU A 87 -14.71 1.32 18.26
C LEU A 87 -13.54 0.39 17.97
N ASN A 88 -13.82 -0.87 17.66
CA ASN A 88 -12.83 -1.81 17.14
C ASN A 88 -13.02 -1.90 15.63
N VAL A 89 -12.19 -1.21 14.86
CA VAL A 89 -12.27 -1.21 13.40
C VAL A 89 -11.18 -2.13 12.84
N GLY A 90 -11.57 -3.27 12.26
CA GLY A 90 -10.63 -4.22 11.65
C GLY A 90 -9.52 -4.73 12.59
N GLY A 91 -9.77 -4.76 13.91
CA GLY A 91 -8.80 -5.17 14.93
C GLY A 91 -8.05 -4.03 15.63
N LYS A 92 -8.15 -2.78 15.15
CA LYS A 92 -7.55 -1.60 15.81
C LYS A 92 -8.60 -0.88 16.65
N LEU A 93 -8.25 -0.59 17.90
CA LEU A 93 -9.11 0.14 18.84
C LEU A 93 -8.98 1.66 18.64
N PHE A 94 -10.12 2.33 18.53
CA PHE A 94 -10.26 3.78 18.44
C PHE A 94 -11.19 4.26 19.55
N THR A 95 -10.68 5.12 20.44
CA THR A 95 -11.50 5.77 21.47
C THR A 95 -11.81 7.21 21.06
N THR A 96 -13.08 7.58 21.16
CA THR A 96 -13.60 8.91 20.79
C THR A 96 -14.83 9.23 21.63
N THR A 97 -15.58 10.28 21.28
CA THR A 97 -16.84 10.63 21.95
C THR A 97 -18.07 10.56 21.02
N LYS A 98 -19.27 10.33 21.56
CA LYS A 98 -20.55 10.31 20.83
C LYS A 98 -20.78 11.66 20.16
N SER A 99 -20.49 12.75 20.87
CA SER A 99 -20.53 14.10 20.33
C SER A 99 -19.69 14.22 19.05
N THR A 100 -18.48 13.63 19.03
CA THR A 100 -17.64 13.62 17.82
C THR A 100 -18.28 12.84 16.66
N LEU A 101 -18.91 11.70 16.95
CA LEU A 101 -19.54 10.85 15.94
C LEU A 101 -20.87 11.44 15.40
N ILE A 102 -21.54 12.29 16.17
CA ILE A 102 -22.89 12.79 15.85
C ILE A 102 -22.86 14.23 15.31
N GLN A 103 -22.04 15.11 15.87
CA GLN A 103 -22.19 16.55 15.70
C GLN A 103 -21.94 17.03 14.26
N LYS A 104 -20.95 16.43 13.59
CA LYS A 104 -20.50 16.93 12.29
C LYS A 104 -21.33 16.41 11.13
N GLU A 105 -21.64 15.12 11.18
CA GLU A 105 -22.36 14.40 10.13
C GLU A 105 -23.55 13.68 10.76
N PRO A 106 -24.62 14.41 11.13
CA PRO A 106 -25.75 13.86 11.88
C PRO A 106 -26.53 12.79 11.10
N MET A 107 -26.38 12.76 9.78
CA MET A 107 -27.02 11.77 8.90
C MET A 107 -26.14 10.55 8.62
N SER A 108 -24.89 10.53 9.10
CA SER A 108 -23.96 9.42 8.92
C SER A 108 -24.43 8.15 9.63
N MET A 109 -23.92 7.00 9.18
CA MET A 109 -24.14 5.72 9.83
C MET A 109 -23.69 5.75 11.29
N LEU A 110 -22.54 6.37 11.59
CA LEU A 110 -22.00 6.47 12.94
C LEU A 110 -22.91 7.33 13.84
N ALA A 111 -23.44 8.44 13.33
CA ALA A 111 -24.40 9.25 14.08
C ALA A 111 -25.66 8.43 14.41
N ARG A 112 -26.26 7.76 13.41
CA ARG A 112 -27.45 6.93 13.59
C ARG A 112 -27.25 5.76 14.56
N MET A 113 -26.02 5.27 14.69
CA MET A 113 -25.65 4.23 15.66
C MET A 113 -25.62 4.71 17.10
N PHE A 114 -25.21 5.96 17.33
CA PHE A 114 -24.91 6.48 18.67
C PHE A 114 -25.82 7.63 19.14
N MET A 115 -26.80 8.05 18.34
CA MET A 115 -27.81 9.03 18.75
C MET A 115 -28.65 8.52 19.94
N GLU A 116 -28.81 9.38 20.94
CA GLU A 116 -29.67 9.17 22.10
C GLU A 116 -30.97 9.98 21.90
N ASN A 117 -32.12 9.31 22.03
CA ASN A 117 -33.48 9.86 21.98
C ASN A 117 -34.09 10.06 20.59
N ASP A 118 -34.75 9.02 20.07
CA ASP A 118 -36.21 9.04 19.87
C ASP A 118 -36.64 7.65 19.36
N ASP A 119 -37.55 6.99 20.09
CA ASP A 119 -38.14 5.69 19.74
C ASP A 119 -39.00 5.74 18.44
N SER A 120 -39.00 6.87 17.75
CA SER A 120 -39.80 7.19 16.57
C SER A 120 -38.99 7.38 15.27
N SER A 121 -37.65 7.24 15.29
CA SER A 121 -36.85 7.37 14.06
C SER A 121 -36.75 6.03 13.30
N GLU A 122 -37.45 5.92 12.16
CA GLU A 122 -37.39 4.77 11.23
C GLU A 122 -35.97 4.46 10.68
N PHE A 123 -34.96 5.24 11.06
CA PHE A 123 -33.61 5.19 10.50
C PHE A 123 -32.51 4.86 11.52
N ARG A 124 -32.86 4.47 12.76
CA ARG A 124 -31.87 4.07 13.78
C ARG A 124 -31.21 2.74 13.39
N ILE A 125 -29.88 2.69 13.45
CA ILE A 125 -29.10 1.48 13.20
C ILE A 125 -28.57 1.00 14.56
N PRO A 126 -28.96 -0.18 15.07
CA PRO A 126 -28.40 -0.68 16.32
C PRO A 126 -26.89 -0.95 16.14
N PRO A 127 -26.02 -0.49 17.06
CA PRO A 127 -24.60 -0.79 16.99
C PRO A 127 -24.36 -2.29 17.22
N SER A 128 -23.18 -2.77 16.80
CA SER A 128 -22.77 -4.16 16.97
C SER A 128 -22.66 -4.55 18.45
N LYS A 129 -22.51 -5.85 18.73
CA LYS A 129 -22.25 -6.32 20.11
C LYS A 129 -20.89 -5.81 20.57
N GLN A 130 -20.81 -5.44 21.85
CA GLN A 130 -19.56 -5.05 22.48
C GLN A 130 -18.71 -6.28 22.84
N ASP A 131 -17.38 -6.12 22.77
CA ASP A 131 -16.44 -7.09 23.32
C ASP A 131 -16.31 -6.98 24.85
N SER A 132 -15.44 -7.78 25.47
CA SER A 132 -15.18 -7.76 26.92
C SER A 132 -14.67 -6.41 27.45
N ASN A 133 -14.14 -5.56 26.56
CA ASN A 133 -13.60 -4.25 26.88
C ASN A 133 -14.61 -3.12 26.56
N GLY A 134 -15.81 -3.46 26.10
CA GLY A 134 -16.86 -2.50 25.77
C GLY A 134 -16.72 -1.86 24.39
N ALA A 135 -15.87 -2.39 23.51
CA ALA A 135 -15.65 -1.85 22.16
C ALA A 135 -16.66 -2.41 21.14
N PHE A 136 -17.19 -1.55 20.29
CA PHE A 136 -18.09 -1.92 19.20
C PHE A 136 -17.30 -2.36 17.96
N LEU A 137 -17.53 -3.59 17.49
CA LEU A 137 -16.84 -4.11 16.30
C LEU A 137 -17.39 -3.49 15.01
N ILE A 138 -16.49 -3.02 14.15
CA ILE A 138 -16.75 -2.58 12.79
C ILE A 138 -15.77 -3.32 11.88
N ASP A 139 -16.31 -4.22 11.05
CA ASP A 139 -15.52 -5.08 10.17
C ASP A 139 -15.09 -4.33 8.89
N ARG A 140 -14.20 -3.34 9.05
CA ARG A 140 -13.69 -2.45 8.00
C ARG A 140 -12.19 -2.17 8.19
N SER A 141 -11.57 -1.52 7.21
CA SER A 141 -10.14 -1.18 7.27
C SER A 141 -9.84 -0.08 8.29
N SER A 142 -9.02 -0.38 9.30
CA SER A 142 -8.59 0.61 10.29
C SER A 142 -7.78 1.76 9.69
N ALA A 143 -7.00 1.48 8.65
CA ALA A 143 -6.09 2.46 8.03
C ALA A 143 -6.85 3.56 7.30
N TYR A 144 -7.96 3.21 6.64
CA TYR A 144 -8.80 4.16 5.92
C TYR A 144 -9.85 4.84 6.81
N PHE A 145 -10.17 4.24 7.95
CA PHE A 145 -11.06 4.82 8.95
C PHE A 145 -10.44 5.96 9.75
N GLU A 146 -9.14 5.89 10.05
CA GLU A 146 -8.46 6.88 10.90
C GLU A 146 -8.54 8.33 10.37
N PRO A 147 -8.35 8.60 9.06
CA PRO A 147 -8.58 9.93 8.49
C PRO A 147 -10.03 10.43 8.65
N ILE A 148 -11.02 9.53 8.55
CA ILE A 148 -12.43 9.86 8.71
C ILE A 148 -12.71 10.28 10.15
N LEU A 149 -12.19 9.52 11.11
CA LEU A 149 -12.36 9.86 12.53
C LEU A 149 -11.71 11.20 12.87
N ASN A 150 -10.55 11.50 12.30
CA ASN A 150 -9.88 12.80 12.48
C ASN A 150 -10.69 13.95 11.87
N TYR A 151 -11.26 13.76 10.68
CA TYR A 151 -12.22 14.71 10.11
C TYR A 151 -13.41 14.97 11.04
N LEU A 152 -14.00 13.92 11.64
CA LEU A 152 -15.09 14.09 12.60
C LEU A 152 -14.66 14.90 13.85
N ARG A 153 -13.40 14.72 14.31
CA ARG A 153 -12.85 15.44 15.47
C ARG A 153 -12.61 16.93 15.23
N HIS A 154 -11.90 17.29 14.15
CA HIS A 154 -11.43 18.67 13.94
C HIS A 154 -11.90 19.30 12.62
N GLY A 155 -12.54 18.53 11.74
CA GLY A 155 -13.18 19.03 10.52
C GLY A 155 -12.30 19.28 9.33
N GLN A 156 -11.07 18.81 9.38
CA GLN A 156 -10.16 18.88 8.25
C GLN A 156 -9.84 17.46 7.81
N LEU A 157 -9.93 17.21 6.51
CA LEU A 157 -9.48 15.95 5.93
C LEU A 157 -7.97 16.03 5.75
N ILE A 158 -7.24 15.21 6.49
CA ILE A 158 -5.78 15.09 6.41
C ILE A 158 -5.46 13.65 6.02
N LEU A 159 -4.75 13.49 4.91
CA LEU A 159 -4.29 12.20 4.41
C LEU A 159 -2.77 12.16 4.45
N ASP A 160 -2.23 11.12 5.10
CA ASP A 160 -0.79 10.85 5.03
C ASP A 160 -0.42 10.33 3.64
N ASN A 161 0.82 10.59 3.20
CA ASN A 161 1.32 10.23 1.86
C ASN A 161 1.16 8.75 1.48
N ASN A 162 1.05 7.86 2.46
CA ASN A 162 0.95 6.41 2.25
C ASN A 162 -0.49 5.89 2.24
N ILE A 163 -1.48 6.76 2.47
CA ILE A 163 -2.89 6.40 2.53
C ILE A 163 -3.57 6.81 1.23
N SER A 164 -4.14 5.86 0.50
CA SER A 164 -4.84 6.19 -0.76
C SER A 164 -6.15 6.91 -0.50
N ALA A 165 -6.33 8.07 -1.14
CA ALA A 165 -7.59 8.82 -1.10
C ALA A 165 -8.77 7.97 -1.60
N ALA A 166 -8.55 7.10 -2.59
CA ALA A 166 -9.59 6.19 -3.08
C ALA A 166 -10.04 5.18 -2.02
N GLY A 167 -9.13 4.65 -1.19
CA GLY A 167 -9.49 3.74 -0.10
C GLY A 167 -10.29 4.44 0.99
N VAL A 168 -9.92 5.68 1.32
CA VAL A 168 -10.67 6.52 2.28
C VAL A 168 -12.03 6.93 1.72
N LEU A 169 -12.14 7.17 0.41
CA LEU A 169 -13.40 7.47 -0.28
C LEU A 169 -14.42 6.34 -0.11
N GLU A 170 -14.01 5.09 -0.29
CA GLU A 170 -14.91 3.94 -0.12
C GLU A 170 -15.42 3.82 1.33
N GLU A 171 -14.55 4.04 2.32
CA GLU A 171 -14.99 4.07 3.71
C GLU A 171 -15.90 5.27 4.01
N ALA A 172 -15.59 6.45 3.47
CA ALA A 172 -16.42 7.65 3.64
C ALA A 172 -17.85 7.44 3.10
N ARG A 173 -17.98 6.77 1.95
CA ARG A 173 -19.28 6.36 1.41
C ARG A 173 -19.99 5.34 2.29
N PHE A 174 -19.25 4.34 2.78
CA PHE A 174 -19.80 3.31 3.67
C PHE A 174 -20.39 3.93 4.95
N PHE A 175 -19.65 4.83 5.60
CA PHE A 175 -20.10 5.50 6.81
C PHE A 175 -21.08 6.67 6.55
N GLY A 176 -21.26 7.08 5.30
CA GLY A 176 -22.13 8.20 4.93
C GLY A 176 -21.60 9.55 5.42
N ILE A 177 -20.32 9.83 5.18
CA ILE A 177 -19.63 11.07 5.57
C ILE A 177 -19.60 12.00 4.37
N ASP A 178 -20.76 12.58 4.04
CA ASP A 178 -20.97 13.30 2.77
C ASP A 178 -20.08 14.55 2.63
N GLY A 179 -19.73 15.21 3.74
CA GLY A 179 -18.93 16.43 3.75
C GLY A 179 -17.51 16.30 3.21
N ILE A 180 -16.96 15.08 3.08
CA ILE A 180 -15.63 14.83 2.52
C ILE A 180 -15.63 14.08 1.18
N ILE A 181 -16.79 13.60 0.72
CA ILE A 181 -16.87 12.77 -0.49
C ILE A 181 -16.33 13.53 -1.71
N ASN A 182 -16.80 14.76 -1.96
CA ASN A 182 -16.36 15.54 -3.13
C ASN A 182 -14.85 15.82 -3.09
N SER A 183 -14.30 16.19 -1.92
CA SER A 183 -12.86 16.42 -1.77
C SER A 183 -12.04 15.15 -1.96
N LEU A 184 -12.54 13.99 -1.49
CA LEU A 184 -11.89 12.70 -1.71
C LEU A 184 -12.00 12.24 -3.17
N GLU A 185 -13.11 12.51 -3.86
CA GLU A 185 -13.25 12.28 -5.29
C GLU A 185 -12.24 13.11 -6.09
N GLU A 186 -12.11 14.41 -5.80
CA GLU A 186 -11.10 15.28 -6.40
C GLU A 186 -9.68 14.77 -6.10
N MET A 187 -9.37 14.44 -4.85
CA MET A 187 -8.06 13.90 -4.48
C MET A 187 -7.77 12.55 -5.15
N ALA A 188 -8.76 11.65 -5.25
CA ALA A 188 -8.62 10.36 -5.93
C ALA A 188 -8.47 10.54 -7.45
N LEU A 189 -9.13 11.53 -8.05
CA LEU A 189 -8.93 11.92 -9.44
C LEU A 189 -7.53 12.48 -9.65
N VAL A 190 -7.02 13.33 -8.75
CA VAL A 190 -5.65 13.84 -8.78
C VAL A 190 -4.63 12.71 -8.54
N GLU A 191 -4.88 11.75 -7.65
CA GLU A 191 -4.04 10.57 -7.48
C GLU A 191 -4.01 9.72 -8.76
N LYS A 192 -5.16 9.48 -9.37
CA LYS A 192 -5.26 8.76 -10.65
C LYS A 192 -4.59 9.54 -11.79
N GLN A 193 -4.69 10.86 -11.81
CA GLN A 193 -4.01 11.73 -12.78
C GLN A 193 -2.52 11.85 -12.53
N LYS A 194 -2.03 11.85 -11.28
CA LYS A 194 -0.60 11.77 -10.93
C LYS A 194 -0.02 10.41 -11.26
N ARG A 195 -0.79 9.32 -11.11
CA ARG A 195 -0.40 7.97 -11.56
C ARG A 195 -0.40 7.85 -13.09
N LYS A 196 -1.35 8.48 -13.78
CA LYS A 196 -1.36 8.58 -15.26
C LYS A 196 -0.40 9.64 -15.82
N GLY A 197 0.03 10.57 -14.97
CA GLY A 197 0.85 11.73 -15.27
C GLY A 197 2.14 11.69 -14.46
N THR A 198 2.91 10.62 -14.63
CA THR A 198 4.36 10.75 -14.48
C THR A 198 4.81 11.48 -15.75
N ASP A 199 5.21 12.75 -15.63
CA ASP A 199 5.94 13.42 -16.70
C ASP A 199 7.00 12.45 -17.24
N ALA A 200 7.06 12.30 -18.56
CA ALA A 200 8.00 11.38 -19.17
C ALA A 200 9.40 11.72 -18.68
N LEU A 201 10.06 10.75 -18.04
CA LEU A 201 11.40 10.91 -17.53
C LEU A 201 12.31 11.33 -18.68
N THR A 202 13.07 12.40 -18.46
CA THR A 202 13.98 12.89 -19.48
C THR A 202 15.25 12.03 -19.51
N ARG A 203 16.02 12.15 -20.59
CA ARG A 203 17.37 11.57 -20.68
C ARG A 203 18.23 11.88 -19.44
N ARG A 204 18.11 13.11 -18.93
CA ARG A 204 18.86 13.58 -17.76
C ARG A 204 18.47 12.84 -16.48
N ASP A 205 17.18 12.52 -16.32
CA ASP A 205 16.69 11.80 -15.15
C ASP A 205 17.15 10.35 -15.17
N VAL A 206 17.13 9.71 -16.35
CA VAL A 206 17.70 8.37 -16.55
C VAL A 206 19.20 8.35 -16.27
N LEU A 207 19.96 9.31 -16.81
CA LEU A 207 21.39 9.43 -16.54
C LEU A 207 21.68 9.63 -15.06
N LYS A 208 20.90 10.48 -14.38
CA LYS A 208 21.05 10.71 -12.95
C LYS A 208 20.82 9.42 -12.16
N ALA A 209 19.78 8.65 -12.51
CA ALA A 209 19.49 7.37 -11.85
C ALA A 209 20.61 6.33 -12.07
N ILE A 210 21.15 6.23 -13.29
CA ILE A 210 22.29 5.35 -13.60
C ILE A 210 23.51 5.75 -12.78
N LEU A 211 23.84 7.04 -12.74
CA LEU A 211 25.02 7.55 -12.01
C LEU A 211 24.88 7.49 -10.49
N SER A 212 23.65 7.60 -9.96
CA SER A 212 23.40 7.53 -8.52
C SER A 212 23.36 6.11 -7.97
N THR A 213 23.16 5.12 -8.83
CA THR A 213 22.97 3.73 -8.40
C THR A 213 24.31 3.02 -8.28
N PRO A 214 24.66 2.46 -7.10
CA PRO A 214 25.88 1.66 -6.94
C PRO A 214 25.91 0.47 -7.91
N ALA A 215 27.10 0.11 -8.39
CA ALA A 215 27.28 -1.04 -9.28
C ALA A 215 26.88 -2.40 -8.66
N SER A 216 26.75 -2.47 -7.33
CA SER A 216 26.30 -3.65 -6.60
C SER A 216 24.78 -3.79 -6.50
N SER A 217 24.01 -2.76 -6.89
CA SER A 217 22.56 -2.75 -6.82
C SER A 217 21.92 -2.76 -8.20
N GLU A 218 20.85 -3.55 -8.34
CA GLU A 218 20.01 -3.58 -9.52
C GLU A 218 19.24 -2.26 -9.65
N LEU A 219 19.41 -1.57 -10.79
CA LEU A 219 18.60 -0.40 -11.12
C LEU A 219 17.21 -0.85 -11.60
N ARG A 220 16.18 -0.32 -10.96
CA ARG A 220 14.77 -0.67 -11.21
C ARG A 220 14.01 0.53 -11.76
N PHE A 221 13.46 0.37 -12.95
CA PHE A 221 12.58 1.32 -13.63
C PHE A 221 11.18 0.72 -13.80
N GLN A 222 10.57 0.36 -12.68
CA GLN A 222 9.26 -0.28 -12.64
C GLN A 222 8.16 0.75 -12.88
N GLY A 223 7.31 0.52 -13.88
CA GLY A 223 6.17 1.40 -14.20
C GLY A 223 6.58 2.82 -14.61
N VAL A 224 7.83 3.04 -15.04
CA VAL A 224 8.28 4.37 -15.45
C VAL A 224 7.64 4.77 -16.77
N ASN A 225 7.35 6.06 -16.91
CA ASN A 225 7.06 6.66 -18.19
C ASN A 225 8.33 7.27 -18.78
N LEU A 226 8.79 6.70 -19.88
CA LEU A 226 9.89 7.17 -20.71
C LEU A 226 9.41 7.56 -22.11
N ALA A 227 8.11 7.65 -22.36
CA ALA A 227 7.56 7.84 -23.70
C ALA A 227 8.22 9.05 -24.41
N GLY A 228 8.73 8.81 -25.62
CA GLY A 228 9.43 9.81 -26.43
C GLY A 228 10.81 10.25 -25.91
N ALA A 229 11.33 9.65 -24.84
CA ALA A 229 12.63 10.02 -24.30
C ALA A 229 13.77 9.65 -25.25
N ASP A 230 14.80 10.50 -25.29
CA ASP A 230 16.04 10.21 -26.01
C ASP A 230 17.03 9.44 -25.13
N LEU A 231 17.05 8.13 -25.32
CA LEU A 231 17.92 7.17 -24.64
C LEU A 231 18.99 6.60 -25.59
N SER A 232 19.22 7.26 -26.73
CA SER A 232 20.18 6.81 -27.73
C SER A 232 21.59 6.68 -27.16
N ARG A 233 22.29 5.62 -27.56
CA ARG A 233 23.68 5.30 -27.18
C ARG A 233 23.94 5.19 -25.68
N LEU A 234 22.89 5.07 -24.85
CA LEU A 234 23.05 4.86 -23.42
C LEU A 234 23.39 3.41 -23.13
N ASP A 235 24.19 3.21 -22.09
CA ASP A 235 24.39 1.90 -21.49
C ASP A 235 23.30 1.66 -20.44
N LEU A 236 22.35 0.79 -20.79
CA LEU A 236 21.18 0.43 -20.00
C LEU A 236 21.24 -1.02 -19.54
N ARG A 237 22.41 -1.67 -19.58
CA ARG A 237 22.56 -3.10 -19.28
C ARG A 237 21.98 -3.49 -17.92
N ASN A 238 21.32 -4.66 -17.89
CA ASN A 238 20.78 -5.28 -16.68
C ASN A 238 19.77 -4.40 -15.90
N ILE A 239 19.14 -3.41 -16.55
CA ILE A 239 18.08 -2.64 -15.91
C ILE A 239 16.78 -3.46 -15.90
N ASN A 240 16.09 -3.41 -14.77
CA ASN A 240 14.83 -4.10 -14.58
C ASN A 240 13.64 -3.15 -14.71
N PHE A 241 12.88 -3.29 -15.79
CA PHE A 241 11.66 -2.55 -16.08
C PHE A 241 10.39 -3.34 -15.70
N LYS A 242 10.52 -4.59 -15.27
CA LYS A 242 9.40 -5.45 -14.92
C LYS A 242 8.76 -5.00 -13.61
N ILE A 243 7.43 -4.85 -13.63
CA ILE A 243 6.64 -4.69 -12.42
C ILE A 243 6.34 -6.05 -11.77
N LEU A 244 6.32 -6.08 -10.43
CA LEU A 244 6.02 -7.29 -9.64
C LEU A 244 4.57 -7.38 -9.15
N ILE A 245 3.76 -6.34 -9.35
CA ILE A 245 2.38 -6.29 -8.84
C ILE A 245 1.44 -6.79 -9.93
N GLU A 246 0.98 -8.03 -9.79
CA GLU A 246 0.13 -8.73 -10.76
C GLU A 246 -1.33 -8.19 -10.82
N ASN A 247 -1.71 -7.28 -9.92
CA ASN A 247 -3.11 -6.86 -9.71
C ASN A 247 -3.44 -5.46 -10.24
N ILE A 248 -2.55 -4.81 -10.99
CA ILE A 248 -2.83 -3.53 -11.66
C ILE A 248 -2.56 -3.73 -13.14
N ILE A 249 -3.62 -3.66 -13.95
CA ILE A 249 -3.64 -4.07 -15.36
C ILE A 249 -2.84 -3.10 -16.27
N ASP A 250 -2.46 -1.92 -15.77
CA ASP A 250 -1.92 -0.83 -16.59
C ASP A 250 -0.53 -0.30 -16.16
N ASP A 251 0.16 -0.95 -15.20
CA ASP A 251 1.47 -0.47 -14.71
C ASP A 251 2.65 -1.20 -15.40
N TYR A 252 2.76 -1.04 -16.72
CA TYR A 252 3.95 -1.47 -17.47
C TYR A 252 4.92 -0.31 -17.69
N ALA A 253 6.20 -0.61 -17.91
CA ALA A 253 7.15 0.43 -18.32
C ALA A 253 6.76 0.95 -19.71
N ASN A 254 6.50 2.25 -19.81
CA ASN A 254 6.11 2.91 -21.05
C ASN A 254 7.35 3.52 -21.70
N LEU A 255 7.88 2.86 -22.73
CA LEU A 255 8.96 3.34 -23.59
C LEU A 255 8.46 3.64 -25.01
N ARG A 256 7.16 3.92 -25.18
CA ARG A 256 6.54 4.20 -26.47
C ARG A 256 7.26 5.35 -27.18
N GLY A 257 7.64 5.14 -28.44
CA GLY A 257 8.28 6.19 -29.25
C GLY A 257 9.66 6.65 -28.75
N CYS A 258 10.29 5.94 -27.81
CA CYS A 258 11.64 6.29 -27.35
C CYS A 258 12.65 6.23 -28.49
N ASN A 259 13.66 7.09 -28.42
CA ASN A 259 14.87 6.94 -29.23
C ASN A 259 15.90 6.12 -28.44
N LEU A 260 16.11 4.87 -28.84
CA LEU A 260 17.06 3.90 -28.28
C LEU A 260 18.16 3.54 -29.30
N VAL A 261 18.38 4.38 -30.32
CA VAL A 261 19.37 4.13 -31.37
C VAL A 261 20.76 3.88 -30.78
N GLY A 262 21.34 2.73 -31.09
CA GLY A 262 22.65 2.30 -30.61
C GLY A 262 22.75 2.13 -29.10
N ALA A 263 21.64 2.09 -28.36
CA ALA A 263 21.65 1.86 -26.92
C ALA A 263 22.02 0.40 -26.60
N ASN A 264 22.63 0.18 -25.44
CA ASN A 264 22.94 -1.15 -24.94
C ASN A 264 21.91 -1.60 -23.91
N LEU A 265 20.99 -2.47 -24.31
CA LEU A 265 19.91 -3.04 -23.51
C LEU A 265 20.20 -4.49 -23.10
N SER A 266 21.48 -4.91 -23.16
CA SER A 266 21.84 -6.31 -22.92
C SER A 266 21.46 -6.73 -21.49
N GLY A 267 20.79 -7.85 -21.34
CA GLY A 267 20.32 -8.39 -20.07
C GLY A 267 19.15 -7.63 -19.42
N CYS A 268 18.56 -6.63 -20.09
CA CYS A 268 17.39 -5.91 -19.55
C CYS A 268 16.17 -6.82 -19.37
N CYS A 269 15.37 -6.53 -18.34
CA CYS A 269 14.06 -7.14 -18.16
C CYS A 269 12.95 -6.16 -18.55
N LEU A 270 12.43 -6.33 -19.76
CA LEU A 270 11.38 -5.53 -20.42
C LEU A 270 10.08 -6.34 -20.57
N GLU A 271 9.83 -7.30 -19.66
CA GLU A 271 8.62 -8.11 -19.71
C GLU A 271 7.37 -7.22 -19.63
N ARG A 272 6.45 -7.40 -20.59
CA ARG A 272 5.22 -6.61 -20.75
C ARG A 272 5.41 -5.10 -20.97
N ALA A 273 6.64 -4.62 -21.20
CA ALA A 273 6.88 -3.21 -21.47
C ALA A 273 6.28 -2.78 -22.82
N ASP A 274 5.87 -1.52 -22.92
CA ASP A 274 5.41 -0.92 -24.18
C ASP A 274 6.55 -0.14 -24.84
N LEU A 275 7.13 -0.70 -25.90
CA LEU A 275 8.09 -0.06 -26.80
C LEU A 275 7.49 0.18 -28.20
N SER A 276 6.16 0.29 -28.30
CA SER A 276 5.52 0.57 -29.60
C SER A 276 6.06 1.86 -30.20
N PHE A 277 6.30 1.86 -31.52
CA PHE A 277 6.87 2.99 -32.26
C PHE A 277 8.27 3.45 -31.81
N ALA A 278 8.95 2.72 -30.92
CA ALA A 278 10.30 3.08 -30.48
C ALA A 278 11.33 2.85 -31.61
N ASN A 279 12.39 3.65 -31.60
CA ASN A 279 13.52 3.51 -32.52
C ASN A 279 14.71 2.83 -31.81
N LEU A 280 14.92 1.54 -32.06
CA LEU A 280 16.01 0.73 -31.53
C LEU A 280 17.11 0.45 -32.57
N GLU A 281 17.19 1.22 -33.66
CA GLU A 281 18.19 0.97 -34.72
C GLU A 281 19.61 0.78 -34.15
N ASN A 282 20.31 -0.27 -34.58
CA ASN A 282 21.66 -0.64 -34.11
C ASN A 282 21.77 -0.91 -32.59
N ALA A 283 20.68 -1.12 -31.87
CA ALA A 283 20.72 -1.42 -30.43
C ALA A 283 21.30 -2.81 -30.14
N GLN A 284 21.94 -2.95 -28.97
CA GLN A 284 22.40 -4.24 -28.45
C GLN A 284 21.34 -4.81 -27.51
N LEU A 285 20.77 -5.95 -27.87
CA LEU A 285 19.64 -6.63 -27.20
C LEU A 285 20.02 -8.05 -26.75
N VAL A 286 21.32 -8.29 -26.52
CA VAL A 286 21.87 -9.58 -26.11
C VAL A 286 21.25 -10.01 -24.77
N CYS A 287 20.76 -11.26 -24.68
CA CYS A 287 20.13 -11.81 -23.47
C CYS A 287 18.92 -11.02 -22.93
N VAL A 288 18.24 -10.20 -23.75
CA VAL A 288 17.10 -9.40 -23.28
C VAL A 288 15.88 -10.28 -22.95
N LYS A 289 15.10 -9.89 -21.95
CA LYS A 289 13.82 -10.53 -21.60
C LYS A 289 12.67 -9.61 -21.96
N MET A 290 11.92 -9.95 -22.99
CA MET A 290 10.79 -9.19 -23.55
C MET A 290 9.50 -10.03 -23.62
N LEU A 291 9.29 -10.92 -22.65
CA LEU A 291 8.07 -11.75 -22.58
C LEU A 291 6.83 -10.86 -22.65
N CYS A 292 5.97 -11.11 -23.66
CA CYS A 292 4.75 -10.36 -23.92
C CYS A 292 4.93 -8.83 -24.04
N ALA A 293 6.12 -8.34 -24.40
CA ALA A 293 6.34 -6.92 -24.64
C ALA A 293 5.62 -6.44 -25.91
N ASN A 294 5.27 -5.15 -25.97
CA ASN A 294 4.70 -4.53 -27.15
C ASN A 294 5.77 -3.76 -27.94
N LEU A 295 6.11 -4.21 -29.14
CA LEU A 295 7.03 -3.56 -30.09
C LEU A 295 6.32 -3.29 -31.44
N GLU A 296 5.00 -3.06 -31.43
CA GLU A 296 4.25 -2.72 -32.64
C GLU A 296 4.89 -1.50 -33.34
N ALA A 297 5.15 -1.64 -34.64
CA ALA A 297 5.78 -0.62 -35.49
C ALA A 297 7.11 -0.06 -34.96
N ALA A 298 7.84 -0.79 -34.10
CA ALA A 298 9.17 -0.40 -33.66
C ALA A 298 10.20 -0.56 -34.79
N ASN A 299 11.23 0.29 -34.79
CA ASN A 299 12.38 0.15 -35.70
C ASN A 299 13.50 -0.59 -34.97
N LEU A 300 13.70 -1.86 -35.32
CA LEU A 300 14.75 -2.74 -34.82
C LEU A 300 15.81 -3.02 -35.90
N HIS A 301 15.94 -2.15 -36.91
CA HIS A 301 16.90 -2.34 -38.00
C HIS A 301 18.34 -2.52 -37.48
N SER A 302 19.04 -3.54 -38.00
CA SER A 302 20.42 -3.87 -37.65
C SER A 302 20.68 -4.07 -36.14
N CYS A 303 19.70 -4.60 -35.39
CA CYS A 303 19.88 -4.93 -33.97
C CYS A 303 20.71 -6.20 -33.76
N ASN A 304 21.36 -6.32 -32.60
CA ASN A 304 22.10 -7.51 -32.20
C ASN A 304 21.47 -8.21 -30.99
N PHE A 305 20.97 -9.43 -31.17
CA PHE A 305 20.42 -10.29 -30.10
C PHE A 305 21.33 -11.48 -29.77
N GLU A 306 22.35 -11.77 -30.58
CA GLU A 306 23.21 -12.94 -30.42
C GLU A 306 24.18 -12.74 -29.26
N ASP A 307 24.18 -13.70 -28.33
CA ASP A 307 25.24 -13.84 -27.32
C ASP A 307 26.26 -14.88 -27.79
N PRO A 308 27.56 -14.54 -27.90
CA PRO A 308 28.61 -15.52 -28.15
C PRO A 308 28.67 -16.65 -27.09
N GLY A 309 28.13 -16.40 -25.89
CA GLY A 309 28.00 -17.39 -24.81
C GLY A 309 26.83 -18.37 -24.98
N GLY A 310 26.00 -18.22 -26.01
CA GLY A 310 24.87 -19.11 -26.30
C GLY A 310 23.60 -18.82 -25.51
N LEU A 311 23.54 -17.71 -24.77
CA LEU A 311 22.31 -17.28 -24.10
C LEU A 311 21.37 -16.58 -25.09
N SER A 312 20.21 -17.18 -25.34
CA SER A 312 19.18 -16.62 -26.23
C SER A 312 18.41 -15.47 -25.57
N ALA A 313 18.10 -14.42 -26.35
CA ALA A 313 17.06 -13.45 -25.97
C ALA A 313 15.68 -14.12 -25.91
N ASN A 314 14.90 -13.80 -24.86
CA ASN A 314 13.56 -14.35 -24.68
C ASN A 314 12.49 -13.31 -25.07
N MET A 315 11.82 -13.54 -26.19
CA MET A 315 10.78 -12.67 -26.75
C MET A 315 9.47 -13.44 -26.99
N GLU A 316 9.18 -14.44 -26.15
CA GLU A 316 7.94 -15.21 -26.26
C GLU A 316 6.70 -14.31 -26.12
N GLY A 317 5.72 -14.49 -27.01
CA GLY A 317 4.47 -13.72 -27.01
C GLY A 317 4.62 -12.23 -27.33
N VAL A 318 5.78 -11.78 -27.81
CA VAL A 318 6.01 -10.38 -28.17
C VAL A 318 5.11 -9.93 -29.33
N ASN A 319 4.66 -8.68 -29.30
CA ASN A 319 3.97 -8.05 -30.44
C ASN A 319 4.95 -7.23 -31.29
N LEU A 320 5.32 -7.74 -32.46
CA LEU A 320 6.20 -7.11 -33.45
C LEU A 320 5.44 -6.75 -34.74
N LYS A 321 4.12 -6.58 -34.67
CA LYS A 321 3.29 -6.24 -35.84
C LYS A 321 3.82 -4.97 -36.53
N GLY A 322 4.13 -5.07 -37.82
CA GLY A 322 4.66 -3.95 -38.62
C GLY A 322 6.04 -3.44 -38.20
N ALA A 323 6.78 -4.16 -37.33
CA ALA A 323 8.13 -3.77 -36.94
C ALA A 323 9.13 -3.93 -38.09
N ASN A 324 10.18 -3.11 -38.11
CA ASN A 324 11.29 -3.26 -39.04
C ASN A 324 12.47 -3.93 -38.34
N LEU A 325 12.79 -5.17 -38.70
CA LEU A 325 13.90 -5.96 -38.15
C LEU A 325 15.03 -6.16 -39.15
N GLU A 326 14.97 -5.52 -40.33
CA GLU A 326 15.92 -5.75 -41.43
C GLU A 326 17.39 -5.71 -40.97
N GLY A 327 18.17 -6.71 -41.39
CA GLY A 327 19.60 -6.82 -41.08
C GLY A 327 19.92 -7.24 -39.64
N SER A 328 18.92 -7.55 -38.81
CA SER A 328 19.16 -7.90 -37.40
C SER A 328 19.77 -9.29 -37.25
N ASN A 329 20.67 -9.40 -36.28
CA ASN A 329 21.20 -10.67 -35.82
C ASN A 329 20.31 -11.23 -34.71
N MET A 330 19.55 -12.26 -35.01
CA MET A 330 18.53 -12.86 -34.16
C MET A 330 18.74 -14.37 -33.98
N ALA A 331 19.98 -14.84 -34.11
CA ALA A 331 20.32 -16.25 -33.92
C ALA A 331 19.84 -16.75 -32.55
N ALA A 332 19.22 -17.93 -32.54
CA ALA A 332 18.67 -18.62 -31.36
C ALA A 332 17.60 -17.84 -30.55
N VAL A 333 17.06 -16.72 -31.06
CA VAL A 333 16.02 -15.96 -30.33
C VAL A 333 14.75 -16.80 -30.10
N ASN A 334 14.13 -16.66 -28.93
CA ASN A 334 12.83 -17.27 -28.66
C ASN A 334 11.69 -16.31 -29.04
N LEU A 335 11.02 -16.57 -30.15
CA LEU A 335 9.84 -15.87 -30.68
C LEU A 335 8.59 -16.76 -30.67
N ARG A 336 8.51 -17.72 -29.75
CA ARG A 336 7.33 -18.60 -29.62
C ARG A 336 6.05 -17.77 -29.44
N VAL A 337 5.02 -18.07 -30.22
CA VAL A 337 3.70 -17.40 -30.18
C VAL A 337 3.81 -15.86 -30.34
N ALA A 338 4.87 -15.36 -30.97
CA ALA A 338 5.02 -13.94 -31.28
C ALA A 338 4.08 -13.49 -32.41
N THR A 339 3.61 -12.24 -32.36
CA THR A 339 2.85 -11.63 -33.46
C THR A 339 3.80 -10.80 -34.33
N LEU A 340 4.13 -11.28 -35.53
CA LEU A 340 5.03 -10.60 -36.47
C LEU A 340 4.31 -10.07 -37.72
N LYS A 341 2.98 -10.12 -37.78
CA LYS A 341 2.19 -9.71 -38.95
C LYS A 341 2.66 -8.39 -39.59
N ASN A 342 2.89 -8.41 -40.91
CA ASN A 342 3.41 -7.29 -41.71
C ASN A 342 4.82 -6.79 -41.29
N ALA A 343 5.59 -7.53 -40.49
CA ALA A 343 6.95 -7.14 -40.13
C ALA A 343 7.93 -7.32 -41.31
N ILE A 344 8.97 -6.49 -41.34
CA ILE A 344 10.07 -6.56 -42.30
C ILE A 344 11.22 -7.31 -41.65
N LEU A 345 11.50 -8.52 -42.11
CA LEU A 345 12.55 -9.41 -41.62
C LEU A 345 13.54 -9.70 -42.75
N LYS A 346 13.92 -8.69 -43.54
CA LYS A 346 14.87 -8.86 -44.65
C LYS A 346 16.29 -9.06 -44.13
N ASN A 347 17.07 -9.93 -44.76
CA ASN A 347 18.50 -10.11 -44.47
C ASN A 347 18.80 -10.34 -42.97
N CYS A 348 17.88 -10.98 -42.23
CA CYS A 348 18.05 -11.28 -40.82
C CYS A 348 18.75 -12.63 -40.64
N ASP A 349 19.57 -12.73 -39.60
CA ASP A 349 20.07 -14.03 -39.12
C ASP A 349 19.06 -14.61 -38.12
N LEU A 350 18.30 -15.61 -38.53
CA LEU A 350 17.32 -16.33 -37.70
C LEU A 350 17.74 -17.79 -37.50
N ARG A 351 19.04 -18.09 -37.61
CA ARG A 351 19.56 -19.45 -37.39
C ARG A 351 19.19 -19.95 -36.00
N SER A 352 18.70 -21.19 -35.90
CA SER A 352 18.24 -21.79 -34.64
C SER A 352 17.13 -21.02 -33.89
N ALA A 353 16.47 -20.03 -34.50
CA ALA A 353 15.41 -19.26 -33.83
C ALA A 353 14.17 -20.12 -33.55
N VAL A 354 13.51 -19.88 -32.42
CA VAL A 354 12.26 -20.58 -32.05
C VAL A 354 11.06 -19.73 -32.44
N LEU A 355 10.45 -20.03 -33.58
CA LEU A 355 9.27 -19.36 -34.15
C LEU A 355 8.00 -20.20 -34.03
N ALA A 356 7.97 -21.19 -33.14
CA ALA A 356 6.83 -22.10 -33.00
C ALA A 356 5.54 -21.32 -32.63
N GLY A 357 4.47 -21.52 -33.41
CA GLY A 357 3.20 -20.82 -33.21
C GLY A 357 3.21 -19.31 -33.49
N ALA A 358 4.29 -18.76 -34.07
CA ALA A 358 4.35 -17.34 -34.40
C ALA A 358 3.45 -16.97 -35.59
N ASP A 359 2.90 -15.76 -35.58
CA ASP A 359 2.11 -15.21 -36.69
C ASP A 359 2.98 -14.35 -37.60
N LEU A 360 3.45 -14.90 -38.71
CA LEU A 360 4.25 -14.22 -39.74
C LEU A 360 3.39 -13.88 -41.00
N GLU A 361 2.08 -13.66 -40.83
CA GLU A 361 1.22 -13.27 -41.96
C GLU A 361 1.76 -11.99 -42.64
N SER A 362 1.93 -12.05 -43.96
CA SER A 362 2.41 -10.93 -44.78
C SER A 362 3.78 -10.37 -44.35
N CYS A 363 4.64 -11.18 -43.72
CA CYS A 363 6.02 -10.80 -43.43
C CYS A 363 6.92 -10.86 -44.67
N ASP A 364 7.97 -10.03 -44.69
CA ASP A 364 9.02 -10.13 -45.71
C ASP A 364 10.30 -10.74 -45.10
N LEU A 365 10.56 -12.01 -45.40
CA LEU A 365 11.72 -12.79 -44.93
C LEU A 365 12.81 -12.91 -46.00
N SER A 366 12.78 -12.05 -47.02
CA SER A 366 13.70 -12.14 -48.15
C SER A 366 15.16 -11.97 -47.71
N GLY A 367 16.02 -12.90 -48.13
CA GLY A 367 17.44 -12.88 -47.78
C GLY A 367 17.79 -13.38 -46.36
N SER A 368 16.80 -13.80 -45.56
CA SER A 368 17.05 -14.24 -44.19
C SER A 368 17.50 -15.69 -44.08
N ASP A 369 18.39 -15.95 -43.13
CA ASP A 369 18.87 -17.30 -42.84
C ASP A 369 17.99 -17.95 -41.77
N LEU A 370 17.27 -19.02 -42.14
CA LEU A 370 16.39 -19.79 -41.27
C LEU A 370 16.95 -21.18 -40.95
N HIS A 371 18.27 -21.40 -41.11
CA HIS A 371 18.88 -22.69 -40.82
C HIS A 371 18.57 -23.14 -39.37
N GLU A 372 18.05 -24.36 -39.21
CA GLU A 372 17.64 -24.92 -37.91
C GLU A 372 16.55 -24.14 -37.15
N ALA A 373 15.86 -23.17 -37.77
CA ALA A 373 14.76 -22.46 -37.13
C ALA A 373 13.56 -23.38 -36.89
N ASN A 374 13.01 -23.36 -35.66
CA ASN A 374 11.80 -24.10 -35.32
C ASN A 374 10.56 -23.31 -35.67
N LEU A 375 9.90 -23.76 -36.70
CA LEU A 375 8.82 -23.07 -37.39
C LEU A 375 7.46 -23.79 -37.22
N ARG A 376 7.38 -24.74 -36.28
CA ARG A 376 6.20 -25.59 -36.08
C ARG A 376 4.96 -24.77 -35.71
N GLY A 377 3.89 -24.91 -36.50
CA GLY A 377 2.58 -24.30 -36.22
C GLY A 377 2.53 -22.78 -36.42
N ALA A 378 3.55 -22.19 -37.04
CA ALA A 378 3.55 -20.78 -37.37
C ALA A 378 2.65 -20.48 -38.59
N ASN A 379 2.07 -19.29 -38.64
CA ASN A 379 1.23 -18.81 -39.74
C ASN A 379 2.07 -18.00 -40.73
N TRP A 380 2.32 -18.50 -41.95
CA TRP A 380 3.11 -17.80 -42.97
C TRP A 380 2.30 -17.41 -44.20
N LYS A 381 1.00 -17.19 -44.03
CA LYS A 381 0.15 -16.76 -45.13
C LYS A 381 0.68 -15.46 -45.73
N ASN A 382 0.88 -15.43 -47.04
CA ASN A 382 1.44 -14.29 -47.78
C ASN A 382 2.86 -13.84 -47.35
N ALA A 383 3.61 -14.67 -46.62
CA ALA A 383 4.99 -14.35 -46.31
C ALA A 383 5.88 -14.45 -47.56
N ALA A 384 6.78 -13.49 -47.76
CA ALA A 384 7.74 -13.48 -48.85
C ALA A 384 9.04 -14.16 -48.43
N PHE A 385 9.49 -15.12 -49.24
CA PHE A 385 10.74 -15.85 -49.07
C PHE A 385 11.54 -15.76 -50.37
N GLU A 386 12.15 -14.61 -50.64
CA GLU A 386 13.05 -14.48 -51.79
C GLU A 386 14.49 -14.77 -51.36
N LEU A 387 15.22 -15.55 -52.16
CA LEU A 387 16.64 -15.80 -51.94
C LEU A 387 17.44 -14.51 -52.18
N MET A 388 18.44 -14.25 -51.34
CA MET A 388 19.40 -13.18 -51.58
C MET A 388 20.09 -13.39 -52.94
N GLN A 389 19.86 -12.50 -53.91
CA GLN A 389 20.51 -12.59 -55.24
C GLN A 389 21.98 -12.12 -55.21
N THR A 390 22.38 -11.37 -54.18
CA THR A 390 23.77 -10.97 -53.94
C THR A 390 24.11 -11.19 -52.47
N PRO A 391 25.07 -12.06 -52.12
CA PRO A 391 25.55 -12.17 -50.76
C PRO A 391 26.14 -10.80 -50.34
N LEU A 392 25.53 -10.16 -49.35
CA LEU A 392 26.21 -9.09 -48.63
C LEU A 392 27.47 -9.71 -48.02
N HIS A 393 28.62 -9.16 -48.41
CA HIS A 393 29.95 -9.60 -48.00
C HIS A 393 29.95 -10.18 -46.59
N MET A 394 30.40 -11.44 -46.47
CA MET A 394 30.91 -11.97 -45.20
C MET A 394 32.00 -11.02 -44.70
N SER A 395 31.64 -10.06 -43.85
CA SER A 395 32.64 -9.38 -43.04
C SER A 395 33.12 -10.42 -42.05
N GLN A 396 34.36 -10.85 -42.27
CA GLN A 396 35.08 -11.82 -41.48
C GLN A 396 34.88 -11.59 -39.98
N THR A 397 34.07 -12.42 -39.33
CA THR A 397 34.28 -12.73 -37.92
C THR A 397 35.52 -13.62 -37.88
N VAL A 398 36.70 -13.00 -37.79
CA VAL A 398 37.90 -13.69 -37.36
C VAL A 398 37.61 -14.25 -35.96
N ARG A 399 37.87 -15.55 -35.82
CA ARG A 399 37.73 -16.43 -34.65
C ARG A 399 37.81 -15.77 -33.28
#